data_AF-A0A508APT6-F1
#
_entry.id   AF-A0A508APT6-F1
#
_cell.length_a   1.000
_cell.length_b   1.000
_cell.length_c   1.000
_cell.angle_alpha   90.00
_cell.angle_beta   90.00
_cell.angle_gamma   90.00
#
_symmetry.space_group_name_H-M   'P 1'
#
loop_
_entity.id
_entity.type
_entity.pdbx_description
1 polymer ?
#
loop_
_entity_poly.entity_id
_entity_poly.type
_entity_poly.pdbx_seq_one_letter_code
_entity_poly.pdbx_strand_id
1 'polypeptide(L)'
;MPAGTAVDLEITDTLGSDTHVREDLFGLRLAAPLVVGGTEVVPAGVAGVGQVVHADAARGGGAPGELLIAARHLELACGPLPLRGLKLGVTGGDNSGMAVGVSLAAGPFAMFIRGHEIQIPAGTRVTARLARDLEPGADLACAVATTPAPEQVTPDAALPASPSNPTPPTLE
;
A
#
# COMPACT_ATOMS: atom_id res chain seq x y z
N MET A 1 15.74 -2.43 -14.81
CA MET A 1 14.65 -3.42 -14.99
C MET A 1 13.63 -2.81 -15.93
N PRO A 2 13.12 -3.56 -16.91
CA PRO A 2 12.22 -2.99 -17.90
C PRO A 2 10.84 -2.68 -17.32
N ALA A 3 10.14 -1.73 -17.93
CA ALA A 3 8.71 -1.53 -17.71
C ALA A 3 7.95 -2.85 -17.94
N GLY A 4 6.87 -3.08 -17.18
CA GLY A 4 6.10 -4.32 -17.27
C GLY A 4 6.59 -5.46 -16.38
N THR A 5 7.74 -5.32 -15.70
CA THR A 5 8.23 -6.33 -14.75
C THR A 5 7.25 -6.51 -13.60
N ALA A 6 6.94 -7.77 -13.27
CA ALA A 6 6.05 -8.10 -12.17
C ALA A 6 6.70 -7.78 -10.81
N VAL A 7 5.94 -7.17 -9.91
CA VAL A 7 6.40 -6.79 -8.57
C VAL A 7 5.36 -7.17 -7.53
N ASP A 8 5.81 -7.71 -6.41
CA ASP A 8 4.95 -8.15 -5.32
C ASP A 8 4.74 -7.02 -4.32
N LEU A 9 3.48 -6.70 -4.08
CA LEU A 9 3.01 -5.67 -3.17
C LEU A 9 2.08 -6.32 -2.15
N GLU A 10 1.88 -5.61 -1.05
CA GLU A 10 1.01 -5.99 0.04
C GLU A 10 0.04 -4.86 0.33
N ILE A 11 -1.24 -5.16 0.40
CA ILE A 11 -2.25 -4.17 0.78
C ILE A 11 -2.17 -3.96 2.29
N THR A 12 -2.06 -2.72 2.76
CA THR A 12 -1.95 -2.44 4.20
C THR A 12 -3.30 -2.16 4.86
N ASP A 13 -4.31 -1.83 4.05
CA ASP A 13 -5.67 -1.54 4.51
C ASP A 13 -6.64 -2.67 4.19
N THR A 14 -7.71 -2.77 4.99
CA THR A 14 -8.79 -3.73 4.72
C THR A 14 -9.80 -3.09 3.79
N LEU A 15 -10.03 -3.68 2.62
CA LEU A 15 -10.94 -3.19 1.60
C LEU A 15 -12.21 -4.04 1.57
N GLY A 16 -13.35 -3.42 1.29
CA GLY A 16 -14.61 -4.14 1.10
C GLY A 16 -15.53 -3.44 0.11
N SER A 17 -16.37 -4.22 -0.57
CA SER A 17 -17.30 -3.68 -1.58
C SER A 17 -18.44 -2.84 -0.97
N ASP A 18 -18.71 -2.97 0.33
CA ASP A 18 -19.70 -2.24 1.11
C ASP A 18 -19.11 -1.06 1.90
N THR A 19 -17.84 -1.19 2.29
CA THR A 19 -17.12 -0.23 3.13
C THR A 19 -16.37 0.82 2.32
N HIS A 20 -16.03 0.52 1.06
CA HIS A 20 -15.31 1.43 0.17
C HIS A 20 -16.14 1.77 -1.06
N VAL A 21 -15.82 2.90 -1.67
CA VAL A 21 -16.49 3.38 -2.89
C VAL A 21 -15.52 3.51 -4.04
N ARG A 22 -16.05 3.68 -5.25
CA ARG A 22 -15.25 3.96 -6.42
C ARG A 22 -14.41 5.25 -6.24
N GLU A 23 -13.20 5.22 -6.79
CA GLU A 23 -12.14 6.21 -6.69
C GLU A 23 -11.48 6.36 -5.31
N ASP A 24 -11.88 5.57 -4.31
CA ASP A 24 -11.30 5.63 -2.97
C ASP A 24 -9.83 5.21 -2.95
N LEU A 25 -9.04 5.78 -2.04
CA LEU A 25 -7.59 5.54 -1.96
C LEU A 25 -7.27 4.59 -0.80
N PHE A 26 -6.30 3.72 -1.01
CA PHE A 26 -5.83 2.79 0.01
C PHE A 26 -4.32 2.66 0.03
N GLY A 27 -3.77 2.32 1.19
CA GLY A 27 -2.38 2.06 1.42
C GLY A 27 -1.93 0.71 0.88
N LEU A 28 -0.77 0.72 0.24
CA LEU A 28 -0.06 -0.47 -0.19
C LEU A 28 1.43 -0.34 0.13
N ARG A 29 2.10 -1.48 0.17
CA ARG A 29 3.51 -1.60 0.55
C ARG A 29 4.22 -2.53 -0.41
N LEU A 30 5.46 -2.24 -0.76
CA LEU A 30 6.29 -3.17 -1.51
C LEU A 30 6.65 -4.40 -0.64
N ALA A 31 6.26 -5.60 -1.07
CA ALA A 31 6.42 -6.81 -0.27
C ALA A 31 7.78 -7.49 -0.46
N ALA A 32 8.43 -7.26 -1.60
CA ALA A 32 9.73 -7.82 -1.95
C ALA A 32 10.64 -6.72 -2.55
N PRO A 33 11.95 -6.72 -2.25
CA PRO A 33 12.86 -5.70 -2.76
C PRO A 33 13.02 -5.82 -4.29
N LEU A 34 13.14 -4.69 -4.97
CA LEU A 34 13.40 -4.66 -6.42
C LEU A 34 14.90 -4.66 -6.67
N VAL A 35 15.38 -5.71 -7.34
CA VAL A 35 16.80 -5.90 -7.64
C VAL A 35 17.04 -5.81 -9.15
N VAL A 36 17.84 -4.83 -9.58
CA VAL A 36 18.25 -4.67 -10.98
C VAL A 36 19.70 -5.12 -11.12
N GLY A 37 19.97 -6.16 -11.91
CA GLY A 37 21.34 -6.59 -12.21
C GLY A 37 22.15 -7.04 -10.98
N GLY A 38 21.48 -7.54 -9.94
CA GLY A 38 22.11 -7.97 -8.69
C GLY A 38 22.25 -6.88 -7.63
N THR A 39 21.89 -5.62 -7.94
CA THR A 39 21.87 -4.51 -6.99
C THR A 39 20.45 -4.18 -6.59
N GLU A 40 20.18 -4.10 -5.30
CA GLU A 40 18.90 -3.64 -4.76
C GLU A 40 18.70 -2.16 -5.09
N VAL A 41 17.62 -1.86 -5.81
CA VAL A 41 17.27 -0.51 -6.25
C VAL A 41 16.17 0.09 -5.41
N VAL A 42 15.22 -0.73 -4.95
CA VAL A 42 14.13 -0.30 -4.05
C VAL A 42 13.96 -1.33 -2.94
N PRO A 43 14.06 -0.95 -1.65
CA PRO A 43 13.92 -1.88 -0.55
C PRO A 43 12.47 -2.29 -0.38
N ALA A 44 12.27 -3.51 0.12
CA ALA A 44 10.94 -3.91 0.59
C ALA A 44 10.47 -2.98 1.72
N GLY A 45 9.17 -2.76 1.80
CA GLY A 45 8.54 -1.92 2.82
C GLY A 45 8.19 -0.51 2.36
N VAL A 46 8.62 -0.09 1.16
CA VAL A 46 8.26 1.21 0.59
C VAL A 46 6.74 1.34 0.50
N ALA A 47 6.21 2.42 1.08
CA ALA A 47 4.79 2.73 1.05
C ALA A 47 4.36 3.18 -0.35
N GLY A 48 3.09 3.01 -0.65
CA GLY A 48 2.49 3.51 -1.87
C GLY A 48 0.99 3.59 -1.76
N VAL A 49 0.40 4.06 -2.85
CA VAL A 49 -1.02 4.38 -2.92
C VAL A 49 -1.68 3.56 -4.02
N GLY A 50 -2.74 2.87 -3.62
CA GLY A 50 -3.69 2.20 -4.49
C GLY A 50 -4.99 2.99 -4.58
N GLN A 51 -5.80 2.64 -5.56
CA GLN A 51 -7.11 3.22 -5.77
C GLN A 51 -8.14 2.15 -6.11
N VAL A 52 -9.31 2.25 -5.50
CA VAL A 52 -10.51 1.49 -5.85
C VAL A 52 -11.04 2.00 -7.18
N VAL A 53 -10.96 1.19 -8.22
CA VAL A 53 -11.47 1.52 -9.56
C VAL A 53 -12.98 1.33 -9.62
N HIS A 54 -13.49 0.34 -8.88
CA HIS A 54 -14.92 0.08 -8.78
C HIS A 54 -15.21 -0.65 -7.46
N ALA A 55 -16.30 -0.27 -6.81
CA ALA A 55 -16.86 -0.97 -5.67
C ALA A 55 -18.39 -0.91 -5.78
N ASP A 56 -19.03 -2.06 -5.73
CA ASP A 56 -20.49 -2.19 -5.67
C ASP A 56 -20.82 -3.23 -4.59
N ALA A 57 -21.55 -2.80 -3.56
CA ALA A 57 -21.96 -3.68 -2.48
C ALA A 57 -22.97 -4.74 -2.96
N ALA A 58 -23.01 -5.89 -2.29
CA ALA A 58 -24.03 -6.89 -2.57
C ALA A 58 -25.44 -6.32 -2.36
N ARG A 59 -26.36 -6.60 -3.29
CA ARG A 59 -27.76 -6.16 -3.20
C ARG A 59 -28.73 -7.33 -3.04
N GLY A 60 -29.86 -7.05 -2.38
CA GLY A 60 -30.94 -8.02 -2.20
C GLY A 60 -31.43 -8.58 -3.55
N GLY A 61 -31.67 -9.89 -3.61
CA GLY A 61 -32.06 -10.59 -4.84
C GLY A 61 -30.96 -11.39 -5.53
N GLY A 62 -29.79 -11.56 -4.89
CA GLY A 62 -28.70 -12.40 -5.41
C GLY A 62 -27.68 -11.67 -6.28
N ALA A 63 -27.68 -10.33 -6.26
CA ALA A 63 -26.67 -9.54 -6.96
C ALA A 63 -25.33 -9.63 -6.19
N PRO A 64 -24.26 -10.14 -6.83
CA PRO A 64 -22.95 -10.22 -6.20
C PRO A 64 -22.37 -8.83 -5.99
N GLY A 65 -21.62 -8.64 -4.90
CA GLY A 65 -20.76 -7.48 -4.74
C GLY A 65 -19.58 -7.54 -5.71
N GLU A 66 -19.04 -6.39 -6.08
CA GLU A 66 -17.90 -6.24 -6.97
C GLU A 66 -16.86 -5.31 -6.34
N LEU A 67 -15.59 -5.69 -6.41
CA LEU A 67 -14.49 -4.86 -5.95
C LEU A 67 -13.32 -4.97 -6.94
N LEU A 68 -13.00 -3.84 -7.56
CA LEU A 68 -11.90 -3.69 -8.50
C LEU A 68 -10.92 -2.65 -7.96
N ILE A 69 -9.67 -3.07 -7.78
CA ILE A 69 -8.60 -2.22 -7.25
C ILE A 69 -7.43 -2.12 -8.24
N ALA A 70 -6.71 -1.00 -8.17
CA ALA A 70 -5.52 -0.77 -8.96
C ALA A 70 -4.43 -0.05 -8.15
N ALA A 71 -3.17 -0.45 -8.33
CA ALA A 71 -2.04 0.28 -7.78
C ALA A 71 -1.74 1.52 -8.65
N ARG A 72 -1.44 2.65 -7.99
CA ARG A 72 -1.18 3.93 -8.68
C ARG A 72 0.31 4.23 -8.71
N HIS A 73 0.92 4.37 -7.55
CA HIS A 73 2.33 4.69 -7.42
C HIS A 73 2.89 4.24 -6.08
N LEU A 74 4.20 4.04 -6.03
CA LEU A 74 4.96 3.92 -4.79
C LEU A 74 5.56 5.28 -4.43
N GLU A 75 5.62 5.58 -3.15
CA GLU A 75 6.23 6.80 -2.62
C GLU A 75 7.71 6.54 -2.37
N LEU A 76 8.56 6.95 -3.33
CA LEU A 76 10.01 6.92 -3.15
C LEU A 76 10.50 8.33 -2.83
N ALA A 77 11.67 8.47 -2.20
CA ALA A 77 12.15 9.76 -1.73
C ALA A 77 12.48 10.78 -2.84
N CYS A 78 12.70 10.31 -4.07
CA CYS A 78 12.95 11.11 -5.28
C CYS A 78 11.67 11.42 -6.07
N GLY A 79 10.52 10.88 -5.65
CA GLY A 79 9.24 11.11 -6.29
C GLY A 79 8.41 9.83 -6.45
N PRO A 80 7.14 9.99 -6.87
CA PRO A 80 6.21 8.87 -7.03
C PRO A 80 6.66 7.99 -8.20
N LEU A 81 6.87 6.69 -7.93
CA LEU A 81 7.14 5.69 -8.96
C LEU A 81 5.82 5.12 -9.45
N PRO A 82 5.37 5.45 -10.68
CA PRO A 82 4.11 4.95 -11.20
C PRO A 82 4.13 3.43 -11.36
N LEU A 83 3.10 2.79 -10.83
CA LEU A 83 2.81 1.38 -11.04
C LEU A 83 1.68 1.26 -12.08
N ARG A 84 1.71 0.19 -12.87
CA ARG A 84 0.68 -0.08 -13.89
C ARG A 84 0.37 -1.56 -13.92
N GLY A 85 -0.75 -1.93 -14.53
CA GLY A 85 -1.07 -3.35 -14.74
C GLY A 85 -1.41 -4.14 -13.47
N LEU A 86 -1.41 -3.54 -12.27
CA LEU A 86 -2.15 -4.10 -11.13
C LEU A 86 -3.62 -3.77 -11.35
N LYS A 87 -4.39 -4.76 -11.77
CA LYS A 87 -5.85 -4.75 -11.71
C LYS A 87 -6.26 -6.05 -11.06
N LEU A 88 -6.67 -5.97 -9.80
CA LEU A 88 -7.23 -7.11 -9.08
C LEU A 88 -8.73 -6.87 -8.98
N GLY A 89 -9.50 -7.70 -9.67
CA GLY A 89 -10.96 -7.72 -9.60
C GLY A 89 -11.40 -8.96 -8.84
N VAL A 90 -12.20 -8.78 -7.80
CA VAL A 90 -12.89 -9.86 -7.10
C VAL A 90 -14.38 -9.64 -7.28
N THR A 91 -15.13 -10.72 -7.47
CA THR A 91 -16.60 -10.70 -7.62
C THR A 91 -17.19 -11.71 -6.64
N GLY A 92 -18.16 -11.28 -5.84
CA GLY A 92 -18.78 -12.05 -4.76
C GLY A 92 -19.97 -12.89 -5.25
N GLY A 93 -19.74 -13.83 -6.17
CA GLY A 93 -20.78 -14.72 -6.66
C GLY A 93 -20.56 -15.19 -8.10
N ASP A 94 -21.30 -16.23 -8.46
CA ASP A 94 -21.01 -17.20 -9.52
C ASP A 94 -20.71 -16.63 -10.94
N ASN A 95 -19.93 -17.42 -11.68
CA ASN A 95 -19.24 -17.10 -12.93
C ASN A 95 -20.17 -16.85 -14.14
N SER A 96 -20.89 -15.74 -14.23
CA SER A 96 -21.78 -15.51 -15.39
C SER A 96 -22.02 -14.03 -15.70
N GLY A 97 -20.98 -13.29 -16.08
CA GLY A 97 -21.17 -11.91 -16.54
C GLY A 97 -19.90 -11.12 -16.76
N MET A 98 -19.11 -11.50 -17.77
CA MET A 98 -18.15 -10.68 -18.50
C MET A 98 -18.01 -9.19 -18.08
N ALA A 99 -16.85 -8.81 -17.52
CA ALA A 99 -16.17 -7.54 -17.82
C ALA A 99 -14.70 -7.55 -17.35
N VAL A 100 -13.80 -7.96 -18.25
CA VAL A 100 -12.37 -7.58 -18.31
C VAL A 100 -11.51 -7.92 -17.08
N GLY A 101 -11.15 -9.20 -16.96
CA GLY A 101 -9.72 -9.54 -16.86
C GLY A 101 -9.26 -10.43 -15.72
N VAL A 102 -10.00 -10.60 -14.62
CA VAL A 102 -9.58 -11.49 -13.53
C VAL A 102 -10.79 -12.04 -12.77
N SER A 103 -11.09 -13.32 -12.94
CA SER A 103 -12.07 -14.06 -12.11
C SER A 103 -11.31 -14.82 -11.03
N LEU A 104 -11.20 -14.25 -9.82
CA LEU A 104 -10.48 -14.84 -8.68
C LEU A 104 -11.32 -15.75 -7.78
N ALA A 105 -12.60 -15.99 -8.12
CA ALA A 105 -13.51 -16.82 -7.33
C ALA A 105 -13.07 -18.30 -7.23
N ALA A 106 -12.05 -18.73 -7.99
CA ALA A 106 -11.52 -20.10 -8.00
C ALA A 106 -10.04 -20.19 -7.53
N GLY A 107 -9.63 -19.38 -6.55
CA GLY A 107 -8.26 -19.36 -6.01
C GLY A 107 -8.20 -19.11 -4.50
N PRO A 108 -7.00 -18.90 -3.91
CA PRO A 108 -6.85 -18.63 -2.47
C PRO A 108 -7.62 -17.38 -2.00
N PHE A 109 -8.00 -16.52 -2.95
CA PHE A 109 -8.79 -15.30 -2.73
C PHE A 109 -10.30 -15.57 -2.56
N ALA A 110 -10.79 -16.79 -2.79
CA ALA A 110 -12.19 -17.14 -2.54
C ALA A 110 -12.59 -17.01 -1.05
N MET A 111 -11.63 -17.13 -0.13
CA MET A 111 -11.86 -16.92 1.32
C MET A 111 -12.22 -15.47 1.68
N PHE A 112 -11.98 -14.53 0.76
CA PHE A 112 -12.33 -13.12 0.92
C PHE A 112 -13.78 -12.81 0.53
N ILE A 113 -14.52 -13.81 0.03
CA ILE A 113 -15.93 -13.69 -0.31
C ILE A 113 -16.76 -14.21 0.88
N ARG A 114 -17.51 -13.31 1.53
CA ARG A 114 -18.48 -13.69 2.57
C ARG A 114 -19.90 -13.55 2.01
N GLY A 115 -20.44 -14.66 1.54
CA GLY A 115 -21.75 -14.68 0.88
C GLY A 115 -21.66 -14.01 -0.49
N HIS A 116 -22.24 -12.81 -0.60
CA HIS A 116 -22.17 -11.98 -1.80
C HIS A 116 -21.20 -10.80 -1.65
N GLU A 117 -20.68 -10.56 -0.46
CA GLU A 117 -19.84 -9.41 -0.15
C GLU A 117 -18.36 -9.78 -0.29
N ILE A 118 -17.54 -8.83 -0.75
CA ILE A 118 -16.09 -9.00 -0.89
C ILE A 118 -15.40 -8.22 0.22
N GLN A 119 -14.46 -8.88 0.89
CA GLN A 119 -13.60 -8.28 1.90
C GLN A 119 -12.15 -8.74 1.73
N ILE A 120 -11.29 -7.85 1.27
CA ILE A 120 -9.85 -8.06 1.12
C ILE A 120 -9.15 -7.57 2.40
N PRO A 121 -8.59 -8.45 3.23
CA PRO A 121 -7.92 -8.03 4.46
C PRO A 121 -6.57 -7.36 4.17
N ALA A 122 -6.14 -6.52 5.11
CA ALA A 122 -4.75 -6.08 5.18
C ALA A 122 -3.78 -7.29 5.22
N GLY A 123 -2.59 -7.12 4.65
CA GLY A 123 -1.61 -8.20 4.46
C GLY A 123 -1.82 -9.03 3.19
N THR A 124 -2.83 -8.69 2.37
CA THR A 124 -3.07 -9.42 1.11
C THR A 124 -1.96 -9.11 0.10
N ARG A 125 -1.30 -10.17 -0.39
CA ARG A 125 -0.27 -10.07 -1.43
C ARG A 125 -0.89 -9.94 -2.81
N VAL A 126 -0.44 -8.95 -3.56
CA VAL A 126 -0.92 -8.61 -4.90
C VAL A 126 0.27 -8.32 -5.82
N THR A 127 0.14 -8.64 -7.09
CA THR A 127 1.24 -8.44 -8.06
C THR A 127 0.90 -7.29 -9.01
N ALA A 128 1.78 -6.30 -9.12
CA ALA A 128 1.69 -5.20 -10.09
C ALA A 128 2.73 -5.35 -11.19
N ARG A 129 2.70 -4.43 -12.15
CA ARG A 129 3.78 -4.24 -13.11
C ARG A 129 4.35 -2.83 -13.02
N LEU A 130 5.62 -2.66 -13.33
CA LEU A 130 6.22 -1.33 -13.44
C LEU A 130 5.61 -0.56 -14.62
N ALA A 131 5.29 0.72 -14.43
CA ALA A 131 4.81 1.57 -15.52
C ALA A 131 5.94 2.12 -16.40
N ARG A 132 7.16 2.21 -15.85
CA ARG A 132 8.36 2.74 -16.50
C ARG A 132 9.56 1.85 -16.21
N ASP A 133 10.61 1.99 -16.99
CA ASP A 133 11.89 1.33 -16.74
C ASP A 133 12.52 1.87 -15.45
N LEU A 134 13.04 0.95 -14.65
CA LEU A 134 13.78 1.25 -13.42
C LEU A 134 15.28 1.25 -13.74
N GLU A 135 15.96 2.37 -13.51
CA GLU A 135 17.40 2.50 -13.78
C GLU A 135 18.18 2.53 -12.47
N PRO A 136 19.17 1.63 -12.28
CA PRO A 136 19.88 1.49 -11.03
C PRO A 136 20.69 2.74 -10.62
N GLY A 137 20.94 3.70 -11.53
CA GLY A 137 21.66 4.94 -11.18
C GLY A 137 20.79 6.01 -10.52
N ALA A 138 19.55 6.18 -10.99
CA ALA A 138 18.66 7.26 -10.53
C ALA A 138 17.79 6.82 -9.34
N ASP A 139 17.37 5.55 -9.33
CA ASP A 139 16.40 5.03 -8.37
C ASP A 139 17.09 4.47 -7.09
N LEU A 140 18.38 4.07 -7.11
CA LEU A 140 19.12 3.65 -5.90
C LEU A 140 19.33 4.80 -4.90
N ALA A 141 19.72 5.98 -5.39
CA ALA A 141 19.95 7.15 -4.54
C ALA A 141 18.68 7.59 -3.79
N CYS A 142 17.54 7.22 -4.35
CA CYS A 142 16.21 7.57 -3.92
C CYS A 142 15.63 6.61 -2.87
N ALA A 143 16.03 5.34 -2.90
CA ALA A 143 15.45 4.33 -2.03
C ALA A 143 16.13 4.23 -0.65
N VAL A 144 17.34 4.75 -0.53
CA VAL A 144 18.11 4.77 0.73
C VAL A 144 17.57 5.78 1.76
N ALA A 145 16.82 6.80 1.33
CA ALA A 145 16.35 7.86 2.21
C ALA A 145 15.09 7.52 3.03
N THR A 146 14.45 6.37 2.79
CA THR A 146 13.27 5.89 3.55
C THR A 146 13.61 4.65 4.38
N THR A 147 14.78 4.64 5.02
CA THR A 147 14.90 3.91 6.27
C THR A 147 14.38 4.85 7.36
N PRO A 148 13.16 4.69 7.90
CA PRO A 148 12.97 5.15 9.27
C PRO A 148 13.96 4.32 10.08
N ALA A 149 14.98 4.98 10.60
CA ALA A 149 15.73 4.47 11.72
C ALA A 149 14.72 3.88 12.73
N PRO A 150 14.98 2.70 13.32
CA PRO A 150 14.16 2.20 14.40
C PRO A 150 14.37 3.10 15.63
N GLU A 151 13.70 4.25 15.64
CA GLU A 151 13.44 5.06 16.82
C GLU A 151 12.10 4.52 17.33
N GLN A 152 12.02 3.74 18.41
CA GLN A 152 12.39 4.12 19.78
C GLN A 152 12.71 2.87 20.61
N VAL A 153 13.78 2.88 21.41
CA VAL A 153 13.70 2.53 22.86
C VAL A 153 14.80 3.28 23.63
N THR A 154 14.51 4.52 24.04
CA THR A 154 14.88 4.96 25.39
C THR A 154 13.83 5.97 25.84
N PRO A 155 12.99 5.65 26.84
CA PRO A 155 12.00 6.58 27.33
C PRO A 155 12.67 7.82 27.94
N ASP A 156 12.26 8.97 27.43
CA ASP A 156 12.47 10.29 27.99
C ASP A 156 11.85 10.33 29.39
N ALA A 157 12.71 10.26 30.41
CA ALA A 157 12.35 10.59 31.78
C ALA A 157 12.56 12.11 31.97
N ALA A 158 11.50 12.86 31.68
CA ALA A 158 11.04 14.01 32.43
C ALA A 158 12.10 15.01 32.93
N LEU A 159 12.17 16.16 32.25
CA LEU A 159 12.40 17.45 32.91
C LEU A 159 11.40 17.65 34.06
N PRO A 160 11.79 18.39 35.11
CA PRO A 160 11.22 19.73 35.12
C PRO A 160 12.22 20.84 35.46
N ALA A 161 12.05 21.93 34.71
CA ALA A 161 12.11 23.31 35.17
C ALA A 161 13.46 23.88 35.68
N SER A 162 14.07 24.73 34.85
CA SER A 162 14.64 26.00 35.35
C SER A 162 13.49 27.03 35.46
N PRO A 163 13.50 27.92 36.46
CA PRO A 163 13.91 29.28 36.11
C PRO A 163 14.62 30.11 37.21
N SER A 164 15.47 31.00 36.71
CA SER A 164 15.68 32.40 37.14
C SER A 164 16.33 32.71 38.49
N ASN A 165 17.58 33.16 38.40
CA ASN A 165 18.23 34.10 39.32
C ASN A 165 17.44 35.44 39.39
N PRO A 166 17.41 36.12 40.54
CA PRO A 166 18.07 37.44 40.56
C PRO A 166 18.83 37.75 41.88
N THR A 167 19.99 38.39 41.73
CA THR A 167 20.75 39.19 42.73
C THR A 167 20.24 40.66 42.62
N PRO A 168 20.29 41.61 43.60
CA PRO A 168 21.37 41.90 44.55
C PRO A 168 20.89 42.47 45.95
N PRO A 169 21.52 43.48 46.60
CA PRO A 169 22.28 43.38 47.87
C PRO A 169 21.59 44.08 49.09
N THR A 170 22.18 44.02 50.31
CA THR A 170 22.40 45.16 51.25
C THR A 170 22.88 44.72 52.65
N LEU A 171 23.77 45.56 53.18
CA LEU A 171 24.30 45.74 54.54
C LEU A 171 23.44 45.30 55.74
N GLU A 172 24.12 44.72 56.74
CA GLU A 172 24.24 45.25 58.12
C GLU A 172 25.55 44.75 58.74
#